data_AF-A0A2K5MNW7-F1
#
_entry.id   AF-A0A2K5MNW7-F1
#
_cell.length_a   1.000
_cell.length_b   1.000
_cell.length_c   1.000
_cell.angle_alpha   90.00
_cell.angle_beta   90.00
_cell.angle_gamma   90.00
#
_symmetry.space_group_name_H-M   'P 1'
#
loop_
_entity.id
_entity.type
_entity.pdbx_description
1 polymer ?
#
loop_
_entity_poly.entity_id
_entity_poly.type
_entity_poly.pdbx_seq_one_letter_code
_entity_poly.pdbx_strand_id
1 'polypeptide(L)'
;MSRGTMPQPGAWPGASCAETAAREAGAAAQEGGKAAASGQPLPEMQCPAEHEEDMYRAADEIEKEKELLIHERGASEPRLSVAPEMDIMDYCKKEWRGNTQKATCMKKGYEEVSQKFTSIRRVRGDNYCALRATLFQAMSQAAGLPLWLQDPELMLVPWIVWWISWNVNTSLSLCFLMFKYNWIKQWKLGLKFDGKNEDLVDKIKESLTLLRKKWAGLAEMRTAEARQIACDELFTNEEEEYSLYEAVKFLMLNRAIELYNDKEKGKEVPFFSVLLFARDTSNDPGQLLRNHLNQVGHTGGLEQVEMFLLAYAVRHTIQVYRLSKYNTEEFITVYPTDPPKDWPVVTLIAEDDRHYNIPVRVCEETSL
;
A
#
# COMPACT_ATOMS: atom_id res chain seq x y z
N MET A 1 31.57 30.24 -34.65
CA MET A 1 30.54 31.06 -35.32
C MET A 1 29.19 30.75 -34.67
N SER A 2 28.64 31.80 -34.07
CA SER A 2 27.27 32.04 -33.57
C SER A 2 26.48 30.95 -32.83
N ARG A 3 26.37 31.16 -31.51
CA ARG A 3 25.32 30.64 -30.62
C ARG A 3 23.97 31.28 -30.99
N GLY A 4 22.94 30.47 -31.21
CA GLY A 4 21.55 30.91 -31.38
C GLY A 4 20.74 30.62 -30.12
N THR A 5 20.29 31.67 -29.45
CA THR A 5 19.43 31.67 -28.26
C THR A 5 17.99 31.28 -28.64
N MET A 6 17.36 30.37 -27.89
CA MET A 6 15.92 30.08 -28.00
C MET A 6 15.08 31.07 -27.15
N PRO A 7 13.86 31.42 -27.59
CA PRO A 7 13.00 32.39 -26.93
C PRO A 7 12.18 31.82 -25.76
N GLN A 8 11.91 32.67 -24.77
CA GLN A 8 11.04 32.43 -23.61
C GLN A 8 9.55 32.46 -24.03
N PRO A 9 8.67 31.56 -23.52
CA PRO A 9 7.23 31.66 -23.73
C PRO A 9 6.61 32.78 -22.88
N GLY A 10 5.89 33.66 -23.56
CA GLY A 10 5.18 34.81 -22.99
C GLY A 10 3.95 34.43 -22.14
N ALA A 11 3.68 35.32 -21.20
CA ALA A 11 2.54 35.32 -20.30
C ALA A 11 1.19 35.40 -21.05
N TRP A 12 0.21 34.64 -20.58
CA TRP A 12 -1.18 34.74 -21.00
C TRP A 12 -1.88 35.86 -20.19
N PRO A 13 -2.70 36.71 -20.84
CA PRO A 13 -3.42 37.79 -20.15
C PRO A 13 -4.80 37.32 -19.68
N GLY A 14 -5.16 37.65 -18.44
CA GLY A 14 -6.56 37.62 -17.99
C GLY A 14 -6.80 37.12 -16.58
N ALA A 15 -6.47 37.95 -15.58
CA ALA A 15 -7.21 38.05 -14.32
C ALA A 15 -6.61 39.20 -13.49
N SER A 16 -7.15 40.39 -13.67
CA SER A 16 -6.97 41.50 -12.73
C SER A 16 -7.81 41.22 -11.49
N CYS A 17 -7.21 41.32 -10.30
CA CYS A 17 -7.80 42.06 -9.17
C CYS A 17 -6.77 42.26 -8.06
N ALA A 18 -6.22 43.47 -8.07
CA ALA A 18 -5.74 44.33 -6.99
C ALA A 18 -5.18 43.74 -5.68
N GLU A 19 -3.93 44.15 -5.45
CA GLU A 19 -3.16 44.22 -4.21
C GLU A 19 -3.88 44.97 -3.08
N THR A 20 -3.56 44.64 -1.82
CA THR A 20 -3.06 45.68 -0.89
C THR A 20 -2.14 45.05 0.16
N ALA A 21 -0.86 45.41 0.12
CA ALA A 21 0.11 45.16 1.17
C ALA A 21 0.34 46.48 1.94
N ALA A 22 0.17 46.47 3.26
CA ALA A 22 0.54 47.59 4.13
C ALA A 22 1.77 47.21 4.96
N ARG A 23 2.88 47.90 4.69
CA ARG A 23 4.05 48.07 5.57
C ARG A 23 3.69 49.08 6.66
N GLU A 24 4.13 48.85 7.89
CA GLU A 24 4.50 49.95 8.79
C GLU A 24 5.79 49.63 9.55
N ALA A 25 6.70 50.61 9.50
CA ALA A 25 7.90 50.73 10.31
C ALA A 25 7.61 51.65 11.50
N GLY A 26 8.28 51.40 12.64
CA GLY A 26 7.91 51.97 13.93
C GLY A 26 8.30 53.42 14.20
N ALA A 27 7.87 53.91 15.38
CA ALA A 27 8.48 54.99 16.14
C ALA A 27 7.94 54.98 17.59
N ALA A 28 8.80 55.39 18.52
CA ALA A 28 8.60 55.41 19.96
C ALA A 28 7.99 56.73 20.49
N ALA A 29 7.33 56.68 21.66
CA ALA A 29 7.56 57.53 22.86
C ALA A 29 6.28 57.84 23.68
N GLN A 30 6.45 57.74 25.02
CA GLN A 30 5.79 58.30 26.22
C GLN A 30 4.62 59.31 26.03
N GLU A 31 3.59 59.45 26.90
CA GLU A 31 3.57 59.47 28.37
C GLU A 31 2.10 59.51 28.91
N GLY A 32 1.82 58.84 30.04
CA GLY A 32 0.98 59.36 31.14
C GLY A 32 -0.56 59.25 31.11
N GLY A 33 -1.14 58.54 32.10
CA GLY A 33 -2.52 58.77 32.57
C GLY A 33 -3.19 57.56 33.24
N LYS A 34 -3.22 57.53 34.58
CA LYS A 34 -3.96 56.56 35.42
C LYS A 34 -5.48 56.71 35.26
N ALA A 35 -6.20 55.60 35.12
CA ALA A 35 -7.52 55.41 35.75
C ALA A 35 -7.84 53.90 35.85
N ALA A 36 -8.17 53.46 37.07
CA ALA A 36 -8.56 52.10 37.38
C ALA A 36 -10.01 51.85 36.96
N ALA A 37 -10.27 50.71 36.30
CA ALA A 37 -11.59 50.10 36.25
C ALA A 37 -11.44 48.59 36.13
N SER A 38 -11.94 47.92 37.16
CA SER A 38 -12.04 46.49 37.40
C SER A 38 -12.82 45.75 36.32
N GLY A 39 -12.26 44.63 35.86
CA GLY A 39 -12.95 43.60 35.06
C GLY A 39 -12.00 42.43 34.80
N GLN A 40 -12.21 41.30 35.47
CA GLN A 40 -11.43 40.07 35.26
C GLN A 40 -11.73 39.47 33.88
N PRO A 41 -10.72 39.06 33.09
CA PRO A 41 -10.88 38.08 32.02
C PRO A 41 -10.44 36.68 32.50
N LEU A 42 -11.18 35.67 32.03
CA LEU A 42 -10.92 34.24 32.19
C LEU A 42 -9.50 33.86 31.72
N PRO A 43 -8.82 32.88 32.36
CA PRO A 43 -7.51 32.45 31.90
C PRO A 43 -7.62 31.60 30.63
N GLU A 44 -6.94 32.06 29.58
CA GLU A 44 -6.56 31.26 28.42
C GLU A 44 -5.75 30.04 28.88
N MET A 45 -6.19 28.85 28.46
CA MET A 45 -5.52 27.58 28.72
C MET A 45 -4.34 27.45 27.77
N GLN A 46 -3.15 27.85 28.23
CA GLN A 46 -1.88 27.59 27.55
C GLN A 46 -1.54 26.10 27.67
N CYS A 47 -1.35 25.43 26.53
CA CYS A 47 -0.84 24.07 26.44
C CYS A 47 0.62 24.02 26.90
N PRO A 48 1.01 23.15 27.87
CA PRO A 48 2.41 22.92 28.16
C PRO A 48 3.06 22.04 27.09
N ALA A 49 4.29 22.40 26.74
CA ALA A 49 5.14 21.77 25.75
C ALA A 49 5.30 20.25 25.94
N GLU A 50 5.39 19.57 24.80
CA GLU A 50 5.60 18.15 24.59
C GLU A 50 6.80 17.64 25.39
N HIS A 51 6.54 16.74 26.33
CA HIS A 51 7.56 15.87 26.89
C HIS A 51 7.38 14.51 26.20
N GLU A 52 8.28 14.19 25.26
CA GLU A 52 8.38 12.87 24.65
C GLU A 52 8.81 11.86 25.72
N GLU A 53 7.85 11.29 26.43
CA GLU A 53 8.10 10.10 27.26
C GLU A 53 8.00 8.85 26.37
N ASP A 54 9.02 7.99 26.48
CA ASP A 54 9.27 6.76 25.74
C ASP A 54 7.99 5.92 25.49
N MET A 55 7.51 5.99 24.24
CA MET A 55 6.21 5.49 23.79
C MET A 55 6.28 4.12 23.07
N TYR A 56 7.20 3.24 23.49
CA TYR A 56 7.28 1.89 22.95
C TYR A 56 7.02 0.82 24.01
N ARG A 57 6.12 -0.11 23.69
CA ARG A 57 6.00 -1.38 24.41
C ARG A 57 7.31 -2.15 24.19
N ALA A 58 7.93 -2.64 25.26
CA ALA A 58 9.25 -3.27 25.18
C ALA A 58 9.23 -4.47 24.21
N ALA A 59 10.24 -4.57 23.34
CA ALA A 59 10.37 -5.66 22.37
C ALA A 59 10.30 -7.04 23.05
N ASP A 60 10.84 -7.13 24.26
CA ASP A 60 10.87 -8.32 25.12
C ASP A 60 9.48 -8.80 25.56
N GLU A 61 8.50 -7.89 25.70
CA GLU A 61 7.11 -8.26 26.04
C GLU A 61 6.40 -8.89 24.84
N ILE A 62 6.66 -8.37 23.63
CA ILE A 62 6.11 -8.90 22.38
C ILE A 62 6.73 -10.26 22.05
N GLU A 63 8.02 -10.44 22.35
CA GLU A 63 8.74 -11.69 22.14
C GLU A 63 8.32 -12.79 23.13
N LYS A 64 8.10 -12.45 24.41
CA LYS A 64 7.55 -13.38 25.41
C LYS A 64 6.13 -13.84 25.09
N GLU A 65 5.28 -12.95 24.55
CA GLU A 65 3.92 -13.32 24.14
C GLU A 65 3.92 -14.23 22.90
N LYS A 66 4.88 -14.05 21.98
CA LYS A 66 5.13 -14.99 20.86
C LYS A 66 5.57 -16.37 21.37
N GLU A 67 6.43 -16.45 22.37
CA GLU A 67 6.86 -17.74 22.96
C GLU A 67 5.71 -18.48 23.66
N LEU A 68 4.85 -17.76 24.39
CA LEU A 68 3.68 -18.35 25.06
C LEU A 68 2.64 -18.88 24.06
N LEU A 69 2.44 -18.17 22.94
CA LEU A 69 1.57 -18.64 21.85
C LEU A 69 2.12 -19.87 21.10
N ILE A 70 3.44 -20.10 21.16
CA ILE A 70 4.08 -21.28 20.57
C ILE A 70 3.92 -22.51 21.47
N HIS A 71 3.85 -22.33 22.80
CA HIS A 71 3.82 -23.44 23.76
C HIS A 71 2.42 -24.04 24.00
N GLU A 72 1.33 -23.29 23.78
CA GLU A 72 -0.04 -23.79 23.98
C GLU A 72 -0.64 -24.57 22.78
N ARG A 73 0.00 -24.59 21.61
CA ARG A 73 -0.59 -25.18 20.39
C ARG A 73 0.09 -26.48 19.97
N GLY A 74 -0.32 -27.59 20.59
CA GLY A 74 -0.07 -28.94 20.08
C GLY A 74 -0.88 -29.23 18.81
N ALA A 75 -0.18 -29.70 17.76
CA ALA A 75 -0.61 -30.41 16.55
C ALA A 75 -1.72 -29.84 15.59
N SER A 76 -1.28 -29.62 14.34
CA SER A 76 -1.98 -29.79 13.04
C SER A 76 -3.26 -29.02 12.71
N GLU A 77 -3.28 -27.71 12.87
CA GLU A 77 -4.13 -26.85 12.02
C GLU A 77 -3.24 -26.06 11.05
N PRO A 78 -3.62 -25.92 9.76
CA PRO A 78 -2.91 -25.05 8.84
C PRO A 78 -2.85 -23.64 9.44
N ARG A 79 -1.64 -23.06 9.50
CA ARG A 79 -1.42 -21.72 10.05
C ARG A 79 -1.89 -20.68 9.05
N LEU A 80 -3.22 -20.48 8.98
CA LEU A 80 -3.83 -19.43 8.16
C LEU A 80 -3.09 -18.11 8.37
N SER A 81 -2.59 -17.53 7.27
CA SER A 81 -1.91 -16.24 7.30
C SER A 81 -2.91 -15.07 7.32
N VAL A 82 -4.18 -15.35 7.03
CA VAL A 82 -5.34 -14.49 7.26
C VAL A 82 -6.32 -15.21 8.17
N ALA A 83 -6.43 -14.77 9.42
CA ALA A 83 -7.23 -15.42 10.45
C ALA A 83 -8.72 -15.48 10.07
N PRO A 84 -9.50 -16.43 10.62
CA PRO A 84 -10.95 -16.45 10.46
C PRO A 84 -11.63 -15.13 10.85
N GLU A 85 -12.81 -14.88 10.30
CA GLU A 85 -13.58 -13.67 10.60
C GLU A 85 -14.03 -13.63 12.07
N MET A 86 -14.02 -12.42 12.64
CA MET A 86 -14.60 -12.12 13.96
C MET A 86 -15.31 -10.77 13.91
N ASP A 87 -16.23 -10.54 14.85
CA ASP A 87 -16.92 -9.25 14.96
C ASP A 87 -15.90 -8.11 15.17
N ILE A 88 -16.08 -7.03 14.43
CA ILE A 88 -15.12 -5.92 14.40
C ILE A 88 -15.05 -5.16 15.73
N MET A 89 -16.17 -5.07 16.45
CA MET A 89 -16.24 -4.38 17.74
C MET A 89 -15.70 -5.26 18.86
N ASP A 90 -15.90 -6.58 18.79
CA ASP A 90 -15.26 -7.54 19.68
C ASP A 90 -13.73 -7.53 19.51
N TYR A 91 -13.24 -7.49 18.27
CA TYR A 91 -11.82 -7.31 17.98
C TYR A 91 -11.28 -6.02 18.60
N CYS A 92 -11.95 -4.88 18.34
CA CYS A 92 -11.56 -3.59 18.86
C CYS A 92 -11.52 -3.58 20.40
N LYS A 93 -12.53 -4.16 21.06
CA LYS A 93 -12.61 -4.25 22.53
C LYS A 93 -11.48 -5.10 23.11
N LYS A 94 -11.07 -6.15 22.39
CA LYS A 94 -10.01 -7.06 22.81
C LYS A 94 -8.63 -6.41 22.70
N GLU A 95 -8.31 -5.80 21.56
CA GLU A 95 -6.98 -5.24 21.26
C GLU A 95 -6.79 -3.85 21.88
N TRP A 96 -7.77 -2.95 21.72
CA TRP A 96 -7.65 -1.55 22.14
C TRP A 96 -8.29 -1.31 23.50
N ARG A 97 -7.57 -1.67 24.56
CA ARG A 97 -8.00 -1.51 25.96
C ARG A 97 -7.55 -0.17 26.57
N GLY A 98 -8.20 0.22 27.67
CA GLY A 98 -7.85 1.43 28.42
C GLY A 98 -8.35 2.72 27.75
N ASN A 99 -7.88 3.85 28.27
CA ASN A 99 -8.36 5.21 27.93
C ASN A 99 -7.24 6.12 27.39
N THR A 100 -6.16 5.55 26.87
CA THR A 100 -5.11 6.35 26.23
C THR A 100 -5.66 7.05 24.99
N GLN A 101 -5.05 8.17 24.58
CA GLN A 101 -5.48 8.88 23.38
C GLN A 101 -5.44 7.98 22.13
N LYS A 102 -4.38 7.16 21.99
CA LYS A 102 -4.26 6.17 20.91
C LYS A 102 -5.39 5.14 20.95
N ALA A 103 -5.69 4.57 22.11
CA ALA A 103 -6.79 3.59 22.23
C ALA A 103 -8.16 4.22 21.92
N THR A 104 -8.41 5.45 22.38
CA THR A 104 -9.64 6.18 22.05
C THR A 104 -9.73 6.48 20.55
N CYS A 105 -8.62 6.89 19.92
CA CYS A 105 -8.55 7.13 18.48
C CYS A 105 -8.88 5.86 17.67
N MET A 106 -8.25 4.73 18.03
CA MET A 106 -8.49 3.45 17.36
C MET A 106 -9.93 2.95 17.53
N LYS A 107 -10.49 3.06 18.75
CA LYS A 107 -11.89 2.70 19.01
C LYS A 107 -12.85 3.47 18.10
N LYS A 108 -12.68 4.80 18.02
CA LYS A 108 -13.51 5.63 17.14
C LYS A 108 -13.31 5.27 15.66
N GLY A 109 -12.08 4.99 15.25
CA GLY A 109 -11.80 4.50 13.90
C GLY A 109 -12.55 3.20 13.59
N TYR A 110 -12.53 2.23 14.50
CA TYR A 110 -13.28 0.98 14.37
C TYR A 110 -14.80 1.18 14.41
N GLU A 111 -15.30 2.12 15.20
CA GLU A 111 -16.71 2.51 15.21
C GLU A 111 -17.17 3.06 13.84
N GLU A 112 -16.35 3.84 13.15
CA GLU A 112 -16.66 4.28 11.78
C GLU A 112 -16.63 3.13 10.77
N VAL A 113 -15.65 2.22 10.89
CA VAL A 113 -15.58 1.05 9.99
C VAL A 113 -16.79 0.13 10.22
N SER A 114 -17.26 -0.01 11.46
CA SER A 114 -18.37 -0.90 11.81
C SER A 114 -19.72 -0.43 11.26
N GLN A 115 -19.84 0.84 10.88
CA GLN A 115 -21.02 1.32 10.15
C GLN A 115 -21.18 0.63 8.78
N LYS A 116 -20.08 0.20 8.15
CA LYS A 116 -20.10 -0.43 6.82
C LYS A 116 -19.76 -1.93 6.84
N PHE A 117 -19.03 -2.40 7.84
CA PHE A 117 -18.56 -3.78 7.89
C PHE A 117 -18.77 -4.37 9.28
N THR A 118 -19.43 -5.52 9.38
CA THR A 118 -19.69 -6.13 10.71
C THR A 118 -18.48 -6.89 11.25
N SER A 119 -17.59 -7.33 10.36
CA SER A 119 -16.56 -8.31 10.71
C SER A 119 -15.18 -7.91 10.20
N ILE A 120 -14.15 -8.49 10.80
CA ILE A 120 -12.75 -8.27 10.45
C ILE A 120 -11.99 -9.59 10.38
N ARG A 121 -11.05 -9.69 9.44
CA ARG A 121 -10.04 -10.76 9.38
C ARG A 121 -8.67 -10.15 9.67
N ARG A 122 -8.01 -10.71 10.68
CA ARG A 122 -6.64 -10.29 11.05
C ARG A 122 -5.64 -10.85 10.06
N VAL A 123 -4.82 -10.00 9.48
CA VAL A 123 -3.76 -10.44 8.56
C VAL A 123 -2.47 -10.57 9.34
N ARG A 124 -1.68 -11.58 9.02
CA ARG A 124 -0.35 -11.75 9.59
C ARG A 124 0.51 -10.48 9.38
N GLY A 125 0.94 -9.88 10.48
CA GLY A 125 1.81 -8.71 10.52
C GLY A 125 3.29 -9.03 10.26
N ASP A 126 3.59 -9.68 9.14
CA ASP A 126 4.95 -9.82 8.64
C ASP A 126 5.24 -8.80 7.52
N ASN A 127 6.43 -8.88 6.93
CA ASN A 127 6.88 -7.98 5.87
C ASN A 127 6.15 -8.15 4.52
N TYR A 128 5.14 -9.03 4.44
CA TYR A 128 4.21 -9.16 3.32
C TYR A 128 2.79 -8.68 3.66
N CYS A 129 2.54 -8.08 4.85
CA CYS A 129 1.20 -7.74 5.34
C CYS A 129 0.33 -6.98 4.32
N ALA A 130 0.85 -5.91 3.71
CA ALA A 130 0.12 -5.13 2.71
C ALA A 130 -0.22 -5.93 1.43
N LEU A 131 0.75 -6.71 0.93
CA LEU A 131 0.57 -7.58 -0.24
C LEU A 131 -0.47 -8.67 0.05
N ARG A 132 -0.37 -9.31 1.22
CA ARG A 132 -1.29 -10.34 1.69
C ARG A 132 -2.70 -9.80 1.82
N ALA A 133 -2.89 -8.68 2.50
CA ALA A 133 -4.20 -8.09 2.73
C ALA A 133 -4.88 -7.72 1.41
N THR A 134 -4.14 -7.06 0.52
CA THR A 134 -4.64 -6.64 -0.81
C THR A 134 -4.99 -7.85 -1.66
N LEU A 135 -4.07 -8.82 -1.77
CA LEU A 135 -4.24 -9.96 -2.65
C LEU A 135 -5.34 -10.90 -2.17
N PHE A 136 -5.44 -11.12 -0.85
CA PHE A 136 -6.51 -11.92 -0.26
C PHE A 136 -7.89 -11.34 -0.59
N GLN A 137 -8.08 -10.03 -0.40
CA GLN A 137 -9.33 -9.35 -0.77
C GLN A 137 -9.61 -9.44 -2.27
N ALA A 138 -8.62 -9.13 -3.11
CA ALA A 138 -8.81 -9.10 -4.55
C ALA A 138 -9.17 -10.50 -5.11
N MET A 139 -8.55 -11.54 -4.57
CA MET A 139 -8.78 -12.92 -5.00
C MET A 139 -10.09 -13.50 -4.44
N SER A 140 -10.46 -13.21 -3.19
CA SER A 140 -11.73 -13.70 -2.60
C SER A 140 -12.96 -13.05 -3.26
N GLN A 141 -12.81 -11.82 -3.76
CA GLN A 141 -13.83 -11.08 -4.49
C GLN A 141 -13.78 -11.29 -6.00
N ALA A 142 -12.92 -12.17 -6.52
CA ALA A 142 -12.74 -12.35 -7.95
C ALA A 142 -14.04 -12.80 -8.64
N ALA A 143 -14.65 -11.88 -9.39
CA ALA A 143 -15.83 -12.15 -10.22
C ALA A 143 -15.46 -12.62 -11.64
N GLY A 144 -14.18 -12.55 -12.00
CA GLY A 144 -13.65 -12.86 -13.31
C GLY A 144 -12.12 -12.82 -13.28
N LEU A 145 -11.47 -13.41 -14.28
CA LEU A 145 -10.03 -13.23 -14.46
C LEU A 145 -9.79 -11.80 -15.00
N PRO A 146 -9.00 -10.94 -14.35
CA PRO A 146 -8.74 -9.59 -14.85
C PRO A 146 -8.11 -9.61 -16.24
N LEU A 147 -8.43 -8.65 -17.11
CA LEU A 147 -7.91 -8.60 -18.49
C LEU A 147 -6.38 -8.65 -18.55
N TRP A 148 -5.71 -7.96 -17.63
CA TRP A 148 -4.25 -7.97 -17.53
C TRP A 148 -3.68 -9.35 -17.17
N LEU A 149 -4.46 -10.24 -16.55
CA LEU A 149 -4.09 -11.60 -16.17
C LEU A 149 -4.55 -12.66 -17.19
N GLN A 150 -5.56 -12.32 -18.01
CA GLN A 150 -5.96 -13.08 -19.20
C GLN A 150 -4.92 -12.98 -20.32
N ASP A 151 -4.33 -11.79 -20.44
CA ASP A 151 -3.39 -11.44 -21.50
C ASP A 151 -2.26 -12.49 -21.59
N PRO A 152 -2.14 -13.22 -22.71
CA PRO A 152 -0.97 -14.06 -22.96
C PRO A 152 0.32 -13.25 -22.89
N GLU A 153 0.25 -11.94 -23.15
CA GLU A 153 1.33 -10.98 -22.96
C GLU A 153 1.70 -10.76 -21.49
N LEU A 154 0.90 -11.11 -20.48
CA LEU A 154 1.39 -11.04 -19.10
C LEU A 154 2.47 -12.10 -18.82
N MET A 155 2.36 -13.26 -19.46
CA MET A 155 3.43 -14.27 -19.49
C MET A 155 4.59 -13.83 -20.39
N LEU A 156 4.43 -12.73 -21.12
CA LEU A 156 5.28 -12.29 -22.23
C LEU A 156 5.48 -10.75 -22.26
N VAL A 157 5.42 -10.07 -21.11
CA VAL A 157 5.20 -8.61 -20.85
C VAL A 157 5.28 -7.62 -22.07
N PRO A 158 4.36 -6.64 -22.23
CA PRO A 158 4.02 -5.89 -23.47
C PRO A 158 5.11 -5.20 -24.31
N TRP A 159 6.38 -5.15 -23.91
CA TRP A 159 7.45 -4.68 -24.79
C TRP A 159 7.75 -5.70 -25.92
N ILE A 160 7.14 -6.90 -25.85
CA ILE A 160 7.12 -7.88 -26.93
C ILE A 160 6.39 -7.39 -28.18
N VAL A 161 5.36 -6.53 -28.11
CA VAL A 161 4.69 -6.06 -29.34
C VAL A 161 5.61 -5.18 -30.19
N TRP A 162 6.54 -4.45 -29.55
CA TRP A 162 7.59 -3.73 -30.28
C TRP A 162 8.66 -4.68 -30.85
N TRP A 163 8.78 -5.89 -30.32
CA TRP A 163 9.73 -6.93 -30.73
C TRP A 163 9.12 -8.04 -31.62
N ILE A 164 7.79 -8.25 -31.68
CA ILE A 164 7.12 -9.18 -32.60
C ILE A 164 7.26 -8.68 -34.04
N SER A 165 7.49 -7.38 -34.24
CA SER A 165 8.01 -6.87 -35.52
C SER A 165 9.41 -7.40 -35.87
N TRP A 166 10.05 -8.19 -34.99
CA TRP A 166 11.35 -8.85 -35.16
C TRP A 166 11.46 -10.22 -34.44
N ASN A 167 10.59 -11.16 -34.83
CA ASN A 167 10.79 -12.63 -34.94
C ASN A 167 11.50 -13.48 -33.84
N VAL A 168 10.94 -14.69 -33.63
CA VAL A 168 11.34 -15.94 -32.93
C VAL A 168 11.05 -16.18 -31.43
N ASN A 169 10.14 -17.15 -31.22
CA ASN A 169 10.00 -18.19 -30.17
C ASN A 169 9.83 -17.82 -28.68
N THR A 170 8.84 -18.49 -28.10
CA THR A 170 8.06 -18.27 -26.85
C THR A 170 8.80 -18.50 -25.52
N SER A 171 10.13 -18.37 -25.48
CA SER A 171 10.94 -18.44 -24.25
C SER A 171 11.85 -17.22 -24.04
N LEU A 172 11.72 -16.19 -24.88
CA LEU A 172 12.64 -15.04 -24.92
C LEU A 172 12.18 -13.83 -24.10
N SER A 173 10.92 -13.74 -23.66
CA SER A 173 10.38 -12.50 -23.09
C SER A 173 10.98 -12.14 -21.74
N LEU A 174 10.77 -12.97 -20.71
CA LEU A 174 11.29 -12.70 -19.38
C LEU A 174 12.84 -12.65 -19.37
N CYS A 175 13.47 -13.51 -20.20
CA CYS A 175 14.90 -13.44 -20.51
C CYS A 175 15.34 -12.09 -21.07
N PHE A 176 14.59 -11.47 -21.99
CA PHE A 176 14.96 -10.18 -22.56
C PHE A 176 14.74 -9.01 -21.60
N LEU A 177 13.71 -9.01 -20.74
CA LEU A 177 13.62 -7.96 -19.70
C LEU A 177 14.86 -8.04 -18.78
N MET A 178 15.23 -9.25 -18.36
CA MET A 178 16.43 -9.48 -17.56
C MET A 178 17.74 -9.38 -18.36
N PHE A 179 17.70 -9.36 -19.69
CA PHE A 179 18.84 -9.11 -20.56
C PHE A 179 19.03 -7.61 -20.80
N LYS A 180 17.96 -6.90 -21.15
CA LYS A 180 17.88 -5.45 -21.30
C LYS A 180 18.19 -4.74 -19.99
N TYR A 181 17.68 -5.28 -18.89
CA TYR A 181 17.91 -4.80 -17.53
C TYR A 181 18.60 -5.91 -16.74
N ASN A 182 19.88 -6.15 -17.04
CA ASN A 182 20.71 -7.15 -16.36
C ASN A 182 20.75 -6.99 -14.83
N TRP A 183 20.53 -5.78 -14.32
CA TRP A 183 20.46 -5.48 -12.90
C TRP A 183 19.26 -6.14 -12.21
N ILE A 184 18.23 -6.61 -12.93
CA ILE A 184 17.12 -7.38 -12.34
C ILE A 184 17.62 -8.70 -11.74
N LYS A 185 18.76 -9.24 -12.20
CA LYS A 185 19.40 -10.43 -11.62
C LYS A 185 19.81 -10.24 -10.14
N GLN A 186 19.79 -9.00 -9.64
CA GLN A 186 19.99 -8.67 -8.23
C GLN A 186 18.74 -8.93 -7.38
N TRP A 187 17.67 -9.50 -7.96
CA TRP A 187 16.45 -9.87 -7.24
C TRP A 187 16.76 -10.79 -6.06
N LYS A 188 16.22 -10.43 -4.90
CA LYS A 188 16.27 -11.25 -3.70
C LYS A 188 14.93 -11.94 -3.53
N LEU A 189 14.92 -13.26 -3.75
CA LEU A 189 13.75 -14.09 -3.54
C LEU A 189 13.39 -14.14 -2.05
N GLY A 190 12.10 -14.24 -1.77
CA GLY A 190 11.58 -14.41 -0.41
C GLY A 190 12.22 -15.59 0.33
N LEU A 191 12.27 -15.49 1.66
CA LEU A 191 12.99 -16.43 2.55
C LEU A 191 12.62 -17.91 2.35
N LYS A 192 11.42 -18.20 1.83
CA LYS A 192 10.93 -19.55 1.56
C LYS A 192 11.54 -20.20 0.31
N PHE A 193 12.23 -19.43 -0.53
CA PHE A 193 12.85 -19.89 -1.79
C PHE A 193 14.39 -19.94 -1.71
N ASP A 194 14.96 -19.65 -0.54
CA ASP A 194 16.41 -19.67 -0.33
C ASP A 194 16.96 -21.10 -0.48
N GLY A 195 18.09 -21.26 -1.18
CA GLY A 195 18.74 -22.55 -1.42
C GLY A 195 18.26 -23.38 -2.62
N LYS A 196 17.20 -22.99 -3.35
CA LYS A 196 16.81 -23.67 -4.61
C LYS A 196 17.61 -23.11 -5.80
N ASN A 197 18.44 -23.94 -6.42
CA ASN A 197 19.37 -23.58 -7.51
C ASN A 197 18.67 -23.55 -8.89
N GLU A 198 17.56 -22.82 -8.99
CA GLU A 198 16.80 -22.64 -10.23
C GLU A 198 16.99 -21.21 -10.75
N ASP A 199 16.87 -21.05 -12.07
CA ASP A 199 17.00 -19.77 -12.72
C ASP A 199 15.90 -18.79 -12.25
N LEU A 200 16.30 -17.55 -11.98
CA LEU A 200 15.40 -16.51 -11.48
C LEU A 200 14.24 -16.25 -12.46
N VAL A 201 14.52 -16.33 -13.77
CA VAL A 201 13.51 -16.22 -14.83
C VAL A 201 12.44 -17.28 -14.62
N ASP A 202 12.84 -18.55 -14.48
CA ASP A 202 11.89 -19.66 -14.33
C ASP A 202 11.05 -19.51 -13.06
N LYS A 203 11.65 -19.14 -11.92
CA LYS A 203 10.89 -18.93 -10.67
C LYS A 203 9.85 -17.82 -10.76
N ILE A 204 10.17 -16.69 -11.41
CA ILE A 204 9.22 -15.59 -11.61
C ILE A 204 8.11 -16.02 -12.57
N LYS A 205 8.45 -16.77 -13.62
CA LYS A 205 7.46 -17.31 -14.58
C LYS A 205 6.51 -18.30 -13.91
N GLU A 206 7.03 -19.20 -13.09
CA GLU A 206 6.23 -20.14 -12.28
C GLU A 206 5.31 -19.38 -11.33
N SER A 207 5.81 -18.33 -10.68
CA SER A 207 5.04 -17.49 -9.77
C SER A 207 3.90 -16.75 -10.48
N LEU A 208 4.16 -16.15 -11.65
CA LEU A 208 3.12 -15.52 -12.47
C LEU A 208 2.08 -16.55 -12.95
N THR A 209 2.55 -17.73 -13.36
CA THR A 209 1.68 -18.83 -13.81
C THR A 209 0.77 -19.31 -12.68
N LEU A 210 1.31 -19.43 -11.47
CA LEU A 210 0.56 -19.78 -10.27
C LEU A 210 -0.50 -18.71 -9.95
N LEU A 211 -0.12 -17.43 -9.96
CA LEU A 211 -1.04 -16.32 -9.74
C LEU A 211 -2.21 -16.37 -10.72
N ARG A 212 -1.93 -16.51 -12.02
CA ARG A 212 -2.97 -16.64 -13.05
C ARG A 212 -3.87 -17.85 -12.81
N LYS A 213 -3.28 -19.01 -12.55
CA LYS A 213 -4.02 -20.27 -12.34
C LYS A 213 -4.95 -20.18 -11.13
N LYS A 214 -4.46 -19.70 -9.99
CA LYS A 214 -5.25 -19.59 -8.75
C LYS A 214 -6.36 -18.55 -8.91
N TRP A 215 -6.07 -17.39 -9.51
CA TRP A 215 -7.09 -16.37 -9.76
C TRP A 215 -8.19 -16.85 -10.71
N ALA A 216 -7.81 -17.54 -11.80
CA ALA A 216 -8.77 -18.13 -12.73
C ALA A 216 -9.67 -19.16 -12.04
N GLY A 217 -9.09 -20.06 -11.25
CA GLY A 217 -9.84 -21.06 -10.50
C GLY A 217 -10.84 -20.45 -9.50
N LEU A 218 -10.48 -19.34 -8.85
CA LEU A 218 -11.40 -18.61 -7.96
C LEU A 218 -12.51 -17.91 -8.73
N ALA A 219 -12.19 -17.29 -9.87
CA ALA A 219 -13.17 -16.62 -10.73
C ALA A 219 -14.22 -17.57 -11.31
N GLU A 220 -13.88 -18.85 -11.49
CA GLU A 220 -14.81 -19.88 -11.96
C GLU A 220 -15.80 -20.36 -10.88
N MET A 221 -15.56 -20.02 -9.60
CA MET A 221 -16.41 -20.45 -8.50
C MET A 221 -17.69 -19.62 -8.42
N ARG A 222 -18.81 -20.33 -8.24
CA ARG A 222 -20.17 -19.73 -8.29
C ARG A 222 -20.51 -18.86 -7.08
N THR A 223 -20.05 -19.23 -5.89
CA THR A 223 -20.44 -18.56 -4.64
C THR A 223 -19.26 -17.87 -3.97
N ALA A 224 -19.55 -16.79 -3.23
CA ALA A 224 -18.54 -16.06 -2.47
C ALA A 224 -17.93 -16.95 -1.36
N GLU A 225 -18.74 -17.82 -0.76
CA GLU A 225 -18.31 -18.77 0.26
C GLU A 225 -17.30 -19.78 -0.29
N ALA A 226 -17.53 -20.31 -1.50
CA ALA A 226 -16.58 -21.23 -2.14
C ALA A 226 -15.25 -20.53 -2.44
N ARG A 227 -15.30 -19.30 -2.97
CA ARG A 227 -14.09 -18.48 -3.17
C ARG A 227 -13.36 -18.21 -1.87
N GLN A 228 -14.10 -17.95 -0.79
CA GLN A 228 -13.53 -17.69 0.51
C GLN A 228 -12.79 -18.91 1.07
N ILE A 229 -13.41 -20.09 1.01
CA ILE A 229 -12.79 -21.36 1.45
C ILE A 229 -11.51 -21.64 0.63
N ALA A 230 -11.58 -21.48 -0.69
CA ALA A 230 -10.43 -21.68 -1.56
C ALA A 230 -9.31 -20.65 -1.33
N CYS A 231 -9.64 -19.41 -0.97
CA CYS A 231 -8.66 -18.43 -0.51
C CYS A 231 -8.06 -18.81 0.84
N ASP A 232 -8.86 -19.34 1.78
CA ASP A 232 -8.34 -19.79 3.07
C ASP A 232 -7.34 -20.95 2.90
N GLU A 233 -7.60 -21.87 1.97
CA GLU A 233 -6.67 -22.97 1.62
C GLU A 233 -5.39 -22.48 0.93
N LEU A 234 -5.46 -21.37 0.19
CA LEU A 234 -4.32 -20.77 -0.49
C LEU A 234 -3.42 -19.97 0.47
N PHE A 235 -4.01 -19.26 1.43
CA PHE A 235 -3.30 -18.38 2.36
C PHE A 235 -2.98 -19.09 3.69
N THR A 236 -2.18 -20.15 3.58
CA THR A 236 -1.82 -21.07 4.67
C THR A 236 -0.37 -20.93 5.15
N ASN A 237 0.32 -19.85 4.75
CA ASN A 237 1.73 -19.60 5.05
C ASN A 237 2.70 -20.64 4.44
N GLU A 238 2.27 -21.26 3.35
CA GLU A 238 3.04 -22.24 2.57
C GLU A 238 3.62 -21.63 1.29
N GLU A 239 4.47 -22.39 0.58
CA GLU A 239 5.25 -21.92 -0.57
C GLU A 239 4.40 -21.24 -1.66
N GLU A 240 3.22 -21.77 -1.97
CA GLU A 240 2.31 -21.19 -2.97
C GLU A 240 1.95 -19.74 -2.62
N GLU A 241 1.62 -19.45 -1.36
CA GLU A 241 1.28 -18.10 -0.90
C GLU A 241 2.44 -17.11 -1.18
N TYR A 242 3.66 -17.48 -0.82
CA TYR A 242 4.83 -16.62 -1.00
C TYR A 242 5.22 -16.46 -2.46
N SER A 243 4.95 -17.47 -3.29
CA SER A 243 5.14 -17.37 -4.75
C SER A 243 4.23 -16.30 -5.35
N LEU A 244 2.99 -16.14 -4.86
CA LEU A 244 2.11 -15.06 -5.31
C LEU A 244 2.69 -13.68 -5.03
N TYR A 245 3.37 -13.51 -3.88
CA TYR A 245 3.98 -12.22 -3.54
C TYR A 245 5.16 -11.89 -4.45
N GLU A 246 5.97 -12.87 -4.84
CA GLU A 246 7.05 -12.66 -5.80
C GLU A 246 6.51 -12.28 -7.18
N ALA A 247 5.39 -12.88 -7.61
CA ALA A 247 4.69 -12.47 -8.82
C ALA A 247 4.23 -11.02 -8.76
N VAL A 248 3.56 -10.61 -7.68
CA VAL A 248 3.06 -9.23 -7.52
C VAL A 248 4.20 -8.22 -7.40
N LYS A 249 5.26 -8.51 -6.62
CA LYS A 249 6.46 -7.67 -6.56
C LYS A 249 7.07 -7.47 -7.94
N PHE A 250 7.09 -8.52 -8.78
CA PHE A 250 7.63 -8.42 -10.13
C PHE A 250 6.75 -7.54 -11.03
N LEU A 251 5.42 -7.65 -10.92
CA LEU A 251 4.49 -6.76 -11.61
C LEU A 251 4.66 -5.30 -11.17
N MET A 252 4.89 -5.06 -9.88
CA MET A 252 5.23 -3.73 -9.35
C MET A 252 6.52 -3.19 -9.96
N LEU A 253 7.60 -4.00 -10.02
CA LEU A 253 8.84 -3.60 -10.66
C LEU A 253 8.62 -3.28 -12.14
N ASN A 254 7.90 -4.13 -12.87
CA ASN A 254 7.60 -3.89 -14.28
C ASN A 254 6.86 -2.56 -14.46
N ARG A 255 5.85 -2.31 -13.64
CA ARG A 255 5.08 -1.06 -13.71
C ARG A 255 5.93 0.16 -13.39
N ALA A 256 6.85 0.05 -12.43
CA ALA A 256 7.80 1.10 -12.11
C ALA A 256 8.75 1.39 -13.29
N ILE A 257 9.24 0.36 -13.99
CA ILE A 257 10.06 0.51 -15.20
C ILE A 257 9.28 1.23 -16.31
N GLU A 258 8.01 0.89 -16.52
CA GLU A 258 7.15 1.56 -17.51
C GLU A 258 6.99 3.06 -17.19
N LEU A 259 6.61 3.36 -15.95
CA LEU A 259 6.41 4.74 -15.47
C LEU A 259 7.70 5.56 -15.56
N TYR A 260 8.84 4.98 -15.17
CA TYR A 260 10.14 5.62 -15.30
C TYR A 260 10.47 5.93 -16.76
N ASN A 261 10.31 4.95 -17.65
CA ASN A 261 10.59 5.13 -19.08
C ASN A 261 9.65 6.15 -19.74
N ASP A 262 8.39 6.19 -19.34
CA ASP A 262 7.44 7.18 -19.84
C ASP A 262 7.80 8.59 -19.37
N LYS A 263 8.21 8.75 -18.10
CA LYS A 263 8.76 10.00 -17.57
C LYS A 263 9.99 10.45 -18.36
N GLU A 264 10.96 9.56 -18.60
CA GLU A 264 12.17 9.87 -19.37
C GLU A 264 11.89 10.28 -20.82
N LYS A 265 10.78 9.79 -21.40
CA LYS A 265 10.30 10.18 -22.73
C LYS A 265 9.47 11.46 -22.73
N GLY A 266 9.29 12.12 -21.58
CA GLY A 266 8.48 13.32 -21.43
C GLY A 266 6.96 13.06 -21.58
N LYS A 267 6.51 11.82 -21.39
CA LYS A 267 5.08 11.52 -21.34
C LYS A 267 4.50 11.89 -19.98
N GLU A 268 3.19 12.10 -19.94
CA GLU A 268 2.46 12.27 -18.70
C GLU A 268 2.51 10.98 -17.87
N VAL A 269 2.81 11.12 -16.59
CA VAL A 269 2.85 10.03 -15.62
C VAL A 269 2.10 10.44 -14.36
N PRO A 270 1.50 9.50 -13.62
CA PRO A 270 0.87 9.81 -12.35
C PRO A 270 1.85 10.42 -11.35
N PHE A 271 1.40 11.40 -10.57
CA PHE A 271 2.25 12.17 -9.66
C PHE A 271 2.93 11.28 -8.61
N PHE A 272 2.29 10.21 -8.14
CA PHE A 272 2.90 9.28 -7.19
C PHE A 272 4.21 8.66 -7.73
N SER A 273 4.33 8.47 -9.05
CA SER A 273 5.56 7.93 -9.65
C SER A 273 6.70 8.95 -9.60
N VAL A 274 6.38 10.24 -9.69
CA VAL A 274 7.36 11.32 -9.50
C VAL A 274 7.87 11.27 -8.06
N LEU A 275 6.97 11.13 -7.08
CA LEU A 275 7.34 10.98 -5.67
C LEU A 275 8.14 9.69 -5.41
N LEU A 276 7.74 8.57 -6.02
CA LEU A 276 8.42 7.29 -5.91
C LEU A 276 9.90 7.39 -6.32
N PHE A 277 10.17 8.08 -7.44
CA PHE A 277 11.50 8.29 -8.00
C PHE A 277 12.22 9.56 -7.52
N ALA A 278 11.58 10.38 -6.69
CA ALA A 278 12.23 11.53 -6.05
C ALA A 278 12.96 11.15 -4.75
N ARG A 279 12.74 9.94 -4.23
CA ARG A 279 13.45 9.41 -3.06
C ARG A 279 14.91 9.14 -3.41
N ASP A 280 15.82 9.57 -2.53
CA ASP A 280 17.26 9.36 -2.63
C ASP A 280 17.68 7.88 -2.72
N THR A 281 16.87 6.98 -2.17
CA THR A 281 17.06 5.52 -2.19
C THR A 281 16.32 4.82 -3.33
N SER A 282 15.60 5.54 -4.19
CA SER A 282 14.76 4.96 -5.25
C SER A 282 14.74 5.85 -6.50
N ASN A 283 15.85 6.49 -6.87
CA ASN A 283 15.88 7.43 -8.00
C ASN A 283 15.61 6.78 -9.37
N ASP A 284 15.81 5.46 -9.48
CA ASP A 284 15.62 4.67 -10.68
C ASP A 284 15.04 3.28 -10.31
N PRO A 285 14.48 2.52 -11.28
CA PRO A 285 13.91 1.21 -11.01
C PRO A 285 14.88 0.18 -10.42
N GLY A 286 16.19 0.31 -10.69
CA GLY A 286 17.21 -0.54 -10.10
C GLY A 286 17.45 -0.24 -8.62
N GLN A 287 17.42 1.03 -8.23
CA GLN A 287 17.43 1.43 -6.81
C GLN A 287 16.15 1.00 -6.09
N LEU A 288 14.98 1.19 -6.71
CA LEU A 288 13.71 0.67 -6.20
C LEU A 288 13.81 -0.85 -5.93
N LEU A 289 14.36 -1.63 -6.86
CA LEU A 289 14.56 -3.06 -6.66
C LEU A 289 15.46 -3.35 -5.46
N ARG A 290 16.68 -2.82 -5.45
CA ARG A 290 17.69 -3.17 -4.43
C ARG A 290 17.32 -2.73 -3.02
N ASN A 291 16.83 -1.49 -2.91
CA ASN A 291 16.68 -0.81 -1.63
C ASN A 291 15.28 -0.97 -1.03
N HIS A 292 14.27 -1.28 -1.86
CA HIS A 292 12.88 -1.38 -1.43
C HIS A 292 12.27 -2.75 -1.71
N LEU A 293 12.06 -3.13 -2.98
CA LEU A 293 11.36 -4.39 -3.31
C LEU A 293 12.07 -5.65 -2.80
N ASN A 294 13.41 -5.66 -2.80
CA ASN A 294 14.21 -6.75 -2.20
C ASN A 294 14.11 -6.81 -0.66
N GLN A 295 13.63 -5.75 -0.02
CA GLN A 295 13.42 -5.69 1.43
C GLN A 295 12.01 -6.16 1.82
N VAL A 296 11.05 -6.04 0.90
CA VAL A 296 9.68 -6.54 1.05
C VAL A 296 9.69 -8.05 1.25
N GLY A 297 9.23 -8.47 2.42
CA GLY A 297 9.27 -9.87 2.87
C GLY A 297 10.48 -10.28 3.70
N HIS A 298 11.48 -9.40 3.84
CA HIS A 298 12.71 -9.67 4.60
C HIS A 298 12.86 -8.75 5.81
N THR A 299 13.02 -7.45 5.58
CA THR A 299 13.39 -6.46 6.60
C THR A 299 12.34 -5.34 6.75
N GLY A 300 11.44 -5.18 5.76
CA GLY A 300 10.35 -4.19 5.82
C GLY A 300 9.16 -4.58 4.95
N GLY A 301 8.03 -3.91 5.16
CA GLY A 301 6.85 -3.98 4.30
C GLY A 301 6.87 -2.92 3.19
N LEU A 302 5.74 -2.77 2.49
CA LEU A 302 5.57 -1.68 1.52
C LEU A 302 5.47 -0.33 2.23
N GLU A 303 6.12 0.69 1.66
CA GLU A 303 5.92 2.08 2.06
C GLU A 303 4.63 2.65 1.46
N GLN A 304 4.16 3.79 2.00
CA GLN A 304 2.90 4.41 1.58
C GLN A 304 2.88 4.74 0.07
N VAL A 305 3.97 5.27 -0.49
CA VAL A 305 4.06 5.57 -1.93
C VAL A 305 4.02 4.29 -2.80
N GLU A 306 4.44 3.16 -2.24
CA GLU A 306 4.48 1.86 -2.92
C GLU A 306 3.11 1.18 -2.93
N MET A 307 2.17 1.59 -2.06
CA MET A 307 0.76 1.18 -2.16
C MET A 307 0.11 1.67 -3.46
N PHE A 308 0.48 2.85 -3.95
CA PHE A 308 0.07 3.29 -5.30
C PHE A 308 0.65 2.39 -6.38
N LEU A 309 1.93 2.02 -6.27
CA LEU A 309 2.56 1.12 -7.23
C LEU A 309 1.89 -0.26 -7.22
N LEU A 310 1.53 -0.78 -6.04
CA LEU A 310 0.77 -2.02 -5.88
C LEU A 310 -0.59 -1.92 -6.59
N ALA A 311 -1.36 -0.88 -6.30
CA ALA A 311 -2.66 -0.63 -6.93
C ALA A 311 -2.55 -0.62 -8.47
N TYR A 312 -1.55 0.06 -9.02
CA TYR A 312 -1.29 0.08 -10.46
C TYR A 312 -0.83 -1.26 -11.02
N ALA A 313 -0.05 -2.04 -10.26
CA ALA A 313 0.45 -3.34 -10.70
C ALA A 313 -0.67 -4.37 -10.84
N VAL A 314 -1.59 -4.41 -9.88
CA VAL A 314 -2.72 -5.37 -9.89
C VAL A 314 -4.01 -4.78 -10.48
N ARG A 315 -4.02 -3.50 -10.85
CA ARG A 315 -5.18 -2.75 -11.37
C ARG A 315 -6.41 -2.86 -10.45
N HIS A 316 -6.20 -2.63 -9.16
CA HIS A 316 -7.25 -2.56 -8.16
C HIS A 316 -7.19 -1.22 -7.45
N THR A 317 -8.36 -0.69 -7.11
CA THR A 317 -8.48 0.48 -6.24
C THR A 317 -8.38 -0.01 -4.79
N ILE A 318 -7.34 0.41 -4.08
CA ILE A 318 -7.13 0.02 -2.68
C ILE A 318 -7.63 1.17 -1.80
N GLN A 319 -8.77 0.96 -1.15
CA GLN A 319 -9.31 1.88 -0.16
C GLN A 319 -8.84 1.45 1.23
N VAL A 320 -8.19 2.36 1.98
CA VAL A 320 -7.63 2.04 3.29
C VAL A 320 -8.19 2.99 4.35
N TYR A 321 -8.83 2.42 5.37
CA TYR A 321 -9.14 3.12 6.62
C TYR A 321 -7.87 3.23 7.46
N ARG A 322 -7.22 4.40 7.49
CA ARG A 322 -6.03 4.66 8.28
C ARG A 322 -6.45 5.16 9.66
N LEU A 323 -6.57 4.24 10.62
CA LEU A 323 -7.16 4.54 11.93
C LEU A 323 -6.32 5.53 12.74
N SER A 324 -5.01 5.52 12.58
CA SER A 324 -4.10 6.53 13.16
C SER A 324 -4.36 7.96 12.66
N LYS A 325 -5.08 8.09 11.55
CA LYS A 325 -5.46 9.35 10.89
C LYS A 325 -6.93 9.72 11.10
N TYR A 326 -7.60 9.09 12.07
CA TYR A 326 -8.96 9.45 12.45
C TYR A 326 -9.08 10.95 12.76
N ASN A 327 -10.21 11.57 12.39
CA ASN A 327 -10.44 13.03 12.40
C ASN A 327 -9.59 13.86 11.43
N THR A 328 -8.96 13.24 10.43
CA THR A 328 -8.29 13.97 9.33
C THR A 328 -8.85 13.53 7.99
N GLU A 329 -8.56 14.28 6.92
CA GLU A 329 -8.90 13.90 5.55
C GLU A 329 -8.22 12.60 5.09
N GLU A 330 -7.12 12.21 5.73
CA GLU A 330 -6.40 10.97 5.42
C GLU A 330 -7.03 9.73 6.08
N PHE A 331 -8.10 9.87 6.88
CA PHE A 331 -8.76 8.75 7.55
C PHE A 331 -9.15 7.65 6.56
N ILE A 332 -9.60 8.03 5.36
CA ILE A 332 -9.75 7.12 4.23
C ILE A 332 -8.81 7.59 3.13
N THR A 333 -7.78 6.79 2.85
CA THR A 333 -6.89 7.04 1.70
C THR A 333 -7.19 6.02 0.60
N VAL A 334 -7.30 6.49 -0.64
CA VAL A 334 -7.55 5.65 -1.81
C VAL A 334 -6.31 5.62 -2.70
N TYR A 335 -5.90 4.41 -3.08
CA TYR A 335 -4.77 4.18 -3.98
C TYR A 335 -5.26 3.55 -5.28
N PRO A 336 -5.08 4.21 -6.44
CA PRO A 336 -4.68 5.60 -6.60
C PRO A 336 -5.80 6.59 -6.23
N THR A 337 -5.45 7.87 -6.11
CA THR A 337 -6.39 8.96 -5.75
C THR A 337 -7.55 9.07 -6.74
N ASP A 338 -7.25 8.99 -8.03
CA ASP A 338 -8.23 9.03 -9.12
C ASP A 338 -8.17 7.73 -9.92
N PRO A 339 -8.81 6.65 -9.43
CA PRO A 339 -8.75 5.34 -10.07
C PRO A 339 -9.61 5.30 -11.34
N PRO A 340 -9.20 4.52 -12.36
CA PRO A 340 -10.10 4.14 -13.44
C PRO A 340 -11.38 3.50 -12.89
N LYS A 341 -12.54 3.87 -13.46
CA LYS A 341 -13.86 3.43 -12.97
C LYS A 341 -14.08 1.92 -13.06
N ASP A 342 -13.34 1.23 -13.91
CA ASP A 342 -13.40 -0.21 -14.14
C ASP A 342 -12.54 -1.02 -13.16
N TRP A 343 -11.72 -0.37 -12.33
CA TRP A 343 -10.89 -1.09 -11.35
C TRP A 343 -11.73 -1.57 -10.17
N PRO A 344 -11.70 -2.87 -9.83
CA PRO A 344 -12.36 -3.39 -8.63
C PRO A 344 -11.79 -2.73 -7.37
N VAL A 345 -12.66 -2.48 -6.40
CA VAL A 345 -12.27 -1.86 -5.12
C VAL A 345 -12.02 -2.94 -4.07
N VAL A 346 -10.87 -2.90 -3.42
CA VAL A 346 -10.60 -3.66 -2.20
C VAL A 346 -10.51 -2.70 -1.03
N THR A 347 -11.14 -3.06 0.08
CA THR A 347 -11.10 -2.26 1.32
C THR A 347 -10.21 -2.93 2.34
N LEU A 348 -9.32 -2.16 2.96
CA LEU A 348 -8.41 -2.55 4.04
C LEU A 348 -8.57 -1.60 5.24
N ILE A 349 -8.10 -2.04 6.40
CA ILE A 349 -7.94 -1.21 7.60
C ILE A 349 -6.45 -1.19 7.95
N ALA A 350 -5.88 -0.03 8.21
CA ALA A 350 -4.51 0.13 8.64
C ALA A 350 -4.48 0.81 10.01
N GLU A 351 -4.03 0.10 11.04
CA GLU A 351 -3.84 0.69 12.38
C GLU A 351 -2.62 1.61 12.41
N ASP A 352 -1.59 1.26 11.63
CA ASP A 352 -0.43 2.08 11.30
C ASP A 352 -0.03 1.82 9.84
N ASP A 353 1.05 2.44 9.37
CA ASP A 353 1.46 2.32 7.96
C ASP A 353 2.04 0.93 7.60
N ARG A 354 2.08 -0.03 8.53
CA ARG A 354 2.69 -1.37 8.35
C ARG A 354 1.71 -2.52 8.54
N HIS A 355 0.69 -2.35 9.37
CA HIS A 355 -0.23 -3.42 9.76
C HIS A 355 -1.61 -3.22 9.15
N TYR A 356 -1.95 -4.09 8.20
CA TYR A 356 -3.22 -4.07 7.47
C TYR A 356 -4.12 -5.21 7.94
N ASN A 357 -5.41 -4.95 8.12
CA ASN A 357 -6.46 -5.93 8.36
C ASN A 357 -7.54 -5.81 7.27
N ILE A 358 -8.42 -6.81 7.19
CA ILE A 358 -9.46 -6.87 6.16
C ILE A 358 -10.84 -6.73 6.80
N PRO A 359 -11.59 -5.65 6.54
CA PRO A 359 -13.02 -5.59 6.84
C PRO A 359 -13.80 -6.51 5.90
N VAL A 360 -14.74 -7.27 6.45
CA VAL A 360 -15.61 -8.19 5.71
C VAL A 360 -17.06 -8.06 6.20
N ARG A 361 -18.00 -8.62 5.42
CA ARG A 361 -19.46 -8.56 5.65
C ARG A 361 -20.00 -7.14 5.64
N VAL A 362 -20.39 -6.66 4.45
CA VAL A 362 -21.00 -5.33 4.28
C VAL A 362 -22.32 -5.27 5.04
N CYS A 363 -22.52 -4.24 5.86
CA CYS A 363 -23.78 -3.98 6.53
C CYS A 363 -24.88 -3.73 5.49
N GLU A 364 -26.00 -4.45 5.55
CA GLU A 364 -27.19 -4.08 4.80
C GLU A 364 -27.83 -2.87 5.50
N GLU A 365 -27.90 -1.72 4.81
CA GLU A 365 -28.71 -0.59 5.27
C GLU A 365 -30.18 -1.00 5.29
N THR A 366 -30.63 -1.51 6.43
CA THR A 366 -32.06 -1.62 6.70
C THR A 366 -32.54 -0.22 7.09
N SER A 367 -33.04 0.52 6.09
CA SER A 367 -33.86 1.69 6.34
C SER A 367 -35.11 1.22 7.09
N LEU A 368 -35.18 1.48 8.40
CA LEU A 368 -36.36 1.25 9.22
C LEU A 368 -37.43 2.31 8.99
#